data_AF-A0A921YS03-F1
#
_entry.id   AF-A0A921YS03-F1
#
_cell.length_a   1.000
_cell.length_b   1.000
_cell.length_c   1.000
_cell.angle_alpha   90.00
_cell.angle_beta   90.00
_cell.angle_gamma   90.00
#
_symmetry.space_group_name_H-M   'P 1'
#
loop_
_entity.id
_entity.type
_entity.pdbx_description
1 polymer ?
#
loop_
_entity_poly.entity_id
_entity_poly.type
_entity_poly.pdbx_seq_one_letter_code
_entity_poly.pdbx_strand_id
1 'polypeptide(L)'
;MPKKSKVNKLARMSDEERARYLQHRADMEEEARRRKQELIARFIKNKLDKEEAYSRMNTAKINQEWRYILRKIKCKQMALDIQGMVSSFNFIMERKDRLLKSLMQALEDSDEQHRRAFQAHTENVSYFLSIGSQRLDKLQTEYDFQKNTLLENWEKEEIDISDSQERSEFKLILIKYIQDRDFIAYKKHKELEMATAKNDAKLEHEEEMRSLCHPKQLEIETYWSKLREVYASYLEQHNPIMAHYQALREKDDFYQRDIARNEIQIQQATETVMTLQNEWLKTTNVMESKLSRMQSRKEELSKKYWQMKKDLNAEKNKGEEKLTIMVNASQDAINRLEQVKEKLNKIMQMTEICRKYEFENDVLTLDEIENDIIGPDEYENLDGPMINECKEYSKMDKFLLKLNRAKVQTMCLKTEKAKLAKENIQLKHYIKKYLTELALRGKDRPTSVKHQSENKVNCNGKALNRPVTCIEGALCNAVMHEKRMKNLDKKNKIVGGVRAYPRVQCWMEPS
;
A
#
# COMPACT_ATOMS: atom_id res chain seq x y z
N MET A 1 54.04 5.51 112.82
CA MET A 1 53.44 5.81 114.14
C MET A 1 52.64 4.58 114.59
N PRO A 2 52.74 4.18 115.87
CA PRO A 2 52.86 2.78 116.29
C PRO A 2 51.53 2.00 116.41
N LYS A 3 51.71 0.67 116.35
CA LYS A 3 50.76 -0.38 116.74
C LYS A 3 50.00 -0.01 118.03
N LYS A 4 48.68 -0.07 117.97
CA LYS A 4 47.86 -0.50 119.11
C LYS A 4 47.06 -1.71 118.67
N SER A 5 47.44 -2.87 119.20
CA SER A 5 46.61 -4.07 119.21
C SER A 5 45.25 -3.70 119.78
N LYS A 6 44.24 -3.56 118.90
CA LYS A 6 42.86 -3.52 119.37
C LYS A 6 42.51 -4.95 119.79
N VAL A 7 42.77 -5.18 121.07
CA VAL A 7 42.17 -6.18 121.95
C VAL A 7 40.84 -6.66 121.37
N ASN A 8 40.72 -7.98 121.27
CA ASN A 8 39.58 -8.71 120.74
C ASN A 8 38.28 -8.27 121.46
N LYS A 9 37.65 -7.21 120.96
CA LYS A 9 36.41 -6.61 121.49
C LYS A 9 35.21 -7.55 121.32
N LEU A 10 35.41 -8.71 120.68
CA LEU A 10 34.44 -9.80 120.52
C LEU A 10 34.53 -10.87 121.63
N ALA A 11 35.45 -10.75 122.61
CA ALA A 11 35.62 -11.72 123.70
C ALA A 11 35.13 -11.24 125.09
N ARG A 12 34.53 -10.03 125.18
CA ARG A 12 33.94 -9.44 126.41
C ARG A 12 32.57 -8.79 126.16
N MET A 13 31.80 -9.31 125.21
CA MET A 13 30.44 -8.85 124.91
C MET A 13 29.52 -10.07 124.89
N SER A 14 28.29 -9.92 125.40
CA SER A 14 27.27 -10.98 125.34
C SER A 14 27.05 -11.36 123.87
N ASP A 15 26.68 -12.61 123.58
CA ASP A 15 26.53 -13.13 122.21
C ASP A 15 25.65 -12.23 121.32
N GLU A 16 24.72 -11.48 121.93
CA GLU A 16 23.81 -10.54 121.29
C GLU A 16 24.50 -9.24 120.79
N GLU A 17 25.48 -8.72 121.52
CA GLU A 17 26.25 -7.52 121.13
C GLU A 17 27.31 -7.84 120.07
N ARG A 18 27.84 -9.07 120.10
CA ARG A 18 28.75 -9.59 119.08
C ARG A 18 28.03 -9.78 117.75
N ALA A 19 26.79 -10.28 117.78
CA ALA A 19 25.92 -10.39 116.62
C ALA A 19 25.62 -9.01 116.01
N ARG A 20 25.25 -8.00 116.83
CA ARG A 20 24.98 -6.63 116.33
C ARG A 20 26.20 -5.94 115.73
N TYR A 21 27.40 -6.13 116.29
CA TYR A 21 28.62 -5.54 115.71
C TYR A 21 29.02 -6.21 114.39
N LEU A 22 28.89 -7.54 114.30
CA LEU A 22 29.11 -8.26 113.05
C LEU A 22 28.06 -7.90 112.01
N GLN A 23 26.80 -7.69 112.42
CA GLN A 23 25.71 -7.22 111.58
C GLN A 23 25.98 -5.79 111.07
N HIS A 24 26.29 -4.83 111.95
CA HIS A 24 26.64 -3.46 111.53
C HIS A 24 27.89 -3.42 110.63
N ARG A 25 28.87 -4.29 110.84
CA ARG A 25 30.04 -4.40 109.94
C ARG A 25 29.65 -5.00 108.60
N ALA A 26 28.80 -6.02 108.58
CA ALA A 26 28.24 -6.60 107.36
C ALA A 26 27.38 -5.57 106.60
N ASP A 27 26.56 -4.78 107.30
CA ASP A 27 25.70 -3.73 106.74
C ASP A 27 26.54 -2.60 106.14
N MET A 28 27.61 -2.16 106.82
CA MET A 28 28.53 -1.14 106.29
C MET A 28 29.34 -1.66 105.09
N GLU A 29 29.71 -2.94 105.08
CA GLU A 29 30.41 -3.56 103.95
C GLU A 29 29.47 -3.83 102.78
N GLU A 30 28.21 -4.18 103.04
CA GLU A 30 27.14 -4.27 102.05
C GLU A 30 26.79 -2.90 101.47
N GLU A 31 26.68 -1.84 102.28
CA GLU A 31 26.48 -0.48 101.80
C GLU A 31 27.69 0.00 100.97
N ALA A 32 28.92 -0.31 101.37
CA ALA A 32 30.10 0.00 100.58
C ALA A 32 30.12 -0.78 99.25
N ARG A 33 29.68 -2.05 99.26
CA ARG A 33 29.49 -2.84 98.04
C ARG A 33 28.39 -2.27 97.15
N ARG A 34 27.24 -1.87 97.70
CA ARG A 34 26.15 -1.21 96.97
C ARG A 34 26.60 0.11 96.37
N ARG A 35 27.28 0.99 97.13
CA ARG A 35 27.82 2.24 96.60
C ARG A 35 28.83 2.02 95.48
N LYS A 36 29.69 1.01 95.58
CA LYS A 36 30.60 0.61 94.48
C LYS A 36 29.83 0.09 93.27
N GLN A 37 28.84 -0.78 93.47
CA GLN A 37 27.98 -1.30 92.41
C GLN A 37 27.17 -0.18 91.74
N GLU A 38 26.65 0.77 92.51
CA GLU A 38 25.93 1.96 92.01
C GLU A 38 26.84 2.89 91.21
N LEU A 39 28.08 3.12 91.66
CA LEU A 39 29.08 3.88 90.90
C LEU A 39 29.42 3.20 89.57
N ILE A 40 29.62 1.88 89.58
CA ILE A 40 29.86 1.09 88.35
C ILE A 40 28.64 1.15 87.43
N ALA A 41 27.43 0.96 87.96
CA ALA A 41 26.19 1.02 87.19
C ALA A 41 25.96 2.41 86.58
N ARG A 42 26.23 3.50 87.32
CA ARG A 42 26.17 4.88 86.81
C ARG A 42 27.23 5.12 85.73
N PHE A 43 28.44 4.58 85.89
CA PHE A 43 29.49 4.69 84.88
C PHE A 43 29.11 3.96 83.59
N ILE A 44 28.59 2.73 83.69
CA ILE A 44 28.12 1.95 82.54
C ILE A 44 26.94 2.65 81.87
N LYS A 45 25.97 3.15 82.64
CA LYS A 45 24.83 3.91 82.11
C LYS A 45 25.30 5.16 81.36
N ASN A 46 26.19 5.97 81.96
CA ASN A 46 26.74 7.15 81.28
C ASN A 46 27.57 6.80 80.03
N LYS A 47 28.21 5.63 79.99
CA LYS A 47 28.91 5.14 78.80
C LYS A 47 27.92 4.70 77.73
N LEU A 48 26.86 3.98 78.10
CA LEU A 48 25.78 3.57 77.22
C LEU A 48 25.06 4.78 76.63
N ASP A 49 24.66 5.75 77.45
CA ASP A 49 23.97 6.98 77.00
C ASP A 49 24.83 7.78 76.00
N LYS A 50 26.17 7.80 76.21
CA LYS A 50 27.12 8.42 75.28
C LYS A 50 27.23 7.63 73.97
N GLU A 51 27.31 6.31 74.05
CA GLU A 51 27.34 5.47 72.85
C GLU A 51 26.03 5.59 72.05
N GLU A 52 24.87 5.59 72.72
CA GLU A 52 23.57 5.79 72.08
C GLU A 52 23.45 7.18 71.45
N ALA A 53 23.96 8.24 72.10
CA ALA A 53 24.02 9.57 71.52
C ALA A 53 24.92 9.60 70.27
N TYR A 54 26.10 8.96 70.32
CA TYR A 54 26.99 8.85 69.16
C TYR A 54 26.38 8.01 68.04
N SER A 55 25.69 6.92 68.37
CA SER A 55 24.98 6.08 67.40
C SER A 55 23.86 6.84 66.72
N ARG A 56 23.04 7.60 67.46
CA ARG A 56 22.03 8.50 66.89
C ARG A 56 22.62 9.59 66.00
N MET A 57 23.72 10.21 66.43
CA MET A 57 24.40 11.22 65.61
C MET A 57 24.99 10.60 64.33
N ASN A 58 25.63 9.44 64.43
CA ASN A 58 26.25 8.76 63.30
C ASN A 58 25.21 8.26 62.30
N THR A 59 24.10 7.68 62.78
CA THR A 59 22.97 7.30 61.92
C THR A 59 22.34 8.50 61.22
N ALA A 60 22.17 9.63 61.92
CA ALA A 60 21.69 10.87 61.29
C ALA A 60 22.65 11.37 60.19
N LYS A 61 23.97 11.38 60.45
CA LYS A 61 24.99 11.74 59.45
C LYS A 61 24.96 10.80 58.24
N ILE A 62 24.96 9.49 58.47
CA ILE A 62 24.89 8.48 57.41
C ILE A 62 23.61 8.66 56.59
N ASN A 63 22.46 8.87 57.23
CA ASN A 63 21.20 9.11 56.54
C ASN A 63 21.20 10.41 55.73
N GLN A 64 21.86 11.47 56.23
CA GLN A 64 22.03 12.71 55.50
C GLN A 64 22.87 12.52 54.23
N GLU A 65 24.00 11.81 54.35
CA GLU A 65 24.85 11.45 53.20
C GLU A 65 24.09 10.57 52.20
N TRP A 66 23.35 9.56 52.66
CA TRP A 66 22.51 8.74 51.77
C TRP A 66 21.43 9.56 51.06
N ARG A 67 20.75 10.48 51.75
CA ARG A 67 19.78 11.39 51.12
C ARG A 67 20.44 12.29 50.09
N TYR A 68 21.66 12.76 50.35
CA TYR A 68 22.41 13.54 49.38
C TYR A 68 22.75 12.71 48.13
N ILE A 69 23.30 11.51 48.30
CA ILE A 69 23.63 10.58 47.21
C ILE A 69 22.38 10.22 46.39
N LEU A 70 21.28 9.82 47.05
CA LEU A 70 20.03 9.45 46.39
C LEU A 70 19.41 10.62 45.61
N ARG A 71 19.42 11.84 46.17
CA ARG A 71 18.98 13.03 45.43
C ARG A 71 19.84 13.28 44.21
N LYS A 72 21.16 13.16 44.32
CA LYS A 72 22.08 13.33 43.18
C LYS A 72 21.82 12.30 42.09
N ILE A 73 21.60 11.03 42.45
CA ILE A 73 21.23 9.96 41.51
C ILE A 73 19.87 10.26 40.88
N LYS A 74 18.85 10.63 41.67
CA LYS A 74 17.50 10.92 41.16
C LYS A 74 17.49 12.13 40.22
N CYS A 75 18.23 13.20 40.54
CA CYS A 75 18.39 14.36 39.66
C CYS A 75 19.05 13.96 38.34
N LYS A 76 20.09 13.11 38.36
CA LYS A 76 20.70 12.59 37.13
C LYS A 76 19.71 11.75 36.32
N GLN A 77 18.97 10.86 36.98
CA GLN A 77 17.94 10.05 36.30
C GLN A 77 16.88 10.94 35.65
N MET A 78 16.34 11.92 36.38
CA MET A 78 15.34 12.85 35.83
C MET A 78 15.89 13.67 34.67
N ALA A 79 17.16 14.09 34.72
CA ALA A 79 17.79 14.79 33.61
C ALA A 79 17.90 13.90 32.35
N LEU A 80 18.28 12.63 32.52
CA LEU A 80 18.31 11.65 31.42
C LEU A 80 16.90 11.37 30.87
N ASP A 81 15.89 11.25 31.74
CA ASP A 81 14.50 11.04 31.33
C ASP A 81 14.01 12.24 30.50
N ILE A 82 14.26 13.48 30.95
CA ILE A 82 13.92 14.71 30.20
C ILE A 82 14.67 14.74 28.87
N GLN A 83 15.96 14.42 28.85
CA GLN A 83 16.74 14.36 27.61
C GLN A 83 16.18 13.33 26.62
N GLY A 84 15.75 12.16 27.11
CA GLY A 84 15.06 11.15 26.33
C GLY A 84 13.74 11.66 25.76
N MET A 85 12.94 12.35 26.59
CA MET A 85 11.68 12.96 26.15
C MET A 85 11.90 14.04 25.08
N VAL A 86 12.88 14.93 25.26
CA VAL A 86 13.25 15.95 24.27
C VAL A 86 13.70 15.30 22.96
N SER A 87 14.52 14.25 23.03
CA SER A 87 14.99 13.54 21.84
C SER A 87 13.83 12.89 21.08
N SER A 88 12.89 12.24 21.81
CA SER A 88 11.68 11.66 21.22
C SER A 88 10.77 12.73 20.61
N PHE A 89 10.59 13.85 21.30
CA PHE A 89 9.82 14.99 20.80
C PHE A 89 10.42 15.55 19.51
N ASN A 90 11.72 15.82 19.47
CA ASN A 90 12.41 16.31 18.28
C ASN A 90 12.27 15.33 17.11
N PHE A 91 12.43 14.02 17.35
CA PHE A 91 12.21 13.01 16.32
C PHE A 91 10.77 13.04 15.76
N ILE A 92 9.77 13.19 16.62
CA ILE A 92 8.37 13.29 16.19
C ILE A 92 8.14 14.58 15.40
N MET A 93 8.69 15.71 15.86
CA MET A 93 8.62 17.00 15.16
C MET A 93 9.26 16.91 13.77
N GLU A 94 10.49 16.40 13.65
CA GLU A 94 11.16 16.20 12.36
C GLU A 94 10.39 15.25 11.44
N ARG A 95 9.75 14.22 11.98
CA ARG A 95 8.89 13.32 11.20
C ARG A 95 7.65 14.07 10.68
N LYS A 96 7.01 14.89 11.52
CA LYS A 96 5.86 15.70 11.14
C LYS A 96 6.23 16.78 10.14
N ASP A 97 7.38 17.43 10.28
CA ASP A 97 7.88 18.42 9.34
C ASP A 97 8.20 17.80 7.98
N ARG A 98 8.79 16.60 7.96
CA ARG A 98 8.99 15.85 6.71
C ARG A 98 7.66 15.50 6.03
N LEU A 99 6.68 15.06 6.81
CA LEU A 99 5.34 14.78 6.28
C LEU A 99 4.69 16.06 5.74
N LEU A 100 4.79 17.18 6.46
CA LEU A 100 4.22 18.46 6.05
C LEU A 100 4.87 18.94 4.75
N LYS A 101 6.20 18.87 4.62
CA LYS A 101 6.92 19.20 3.38
C LYS A 101 6.49 18.32 2.21
N SER A 102 6.36 17.02 2.45
CA SER A 102 5.89 16.06 1.44
C SER A 102 4.45 16.37 0.98
N LEU A 103 3.57 16.71 1.91
CA LEU A 103 2.19 17.11 1.61
C LEU A 103 2.12 18.45 0.87
N MET A 104 2.95 19.43 1.24
CA MET A 104 3.04 20.70 0.52
C MET A 104 3.50 20.49 -0.92
N GLN A 105 4.53 19.68 -1.14
CA GLN A 105 5.01 19.35 -2.48
C GLN A 105 3.94 18.61 -3.30
N ALA A 106 3.21 17.68 -2.69
CA ALA A 106 2.10 16.99 -3.36
C ALA A 106 0.96 17.96 -3.72
N LEU A 107 0.70 18.98 -2.90
CA LEU A 107 -0.28 20.03 -3.20
C LEU A 107 0.18 20.88 -4.38
N GLU A 108 1.44 21.32 -4.40
CA GLU A 108 2.03 22.08 -5.50
C GLU A 108 2.02 21.27 -6.81
N ASP A 109 2.38 19.99 -6.76
CA ASP A 109 2.34 19.09 -7.92
C ASP A 109 0.90 18.91 -8.44
N SER A 110 -0.08 18.80 -7.54
CA SER A 110 -1.50 18.71 -7.91
C SER A 110 -2.01 19.99 -8.56
N ASP A 111 -1.67 21.15 -7.99
CA ASP A 111 -2.07 22.46 -8.55
C ASP A 111 -1.45 22.69 -9.92
N GLU A 112 -0.17 22.33 -10.09
CA GLU A 112 0.51 22.42 -11.37
C GLU A 112 -0.11 21.47 -12.42
N GLN A 113 -0.49 20.26 -12.04
CA GLN A 113 -1.23 19.35 -12.91
C GLN A 113 -2.59 19.93 -13.30
N HIS A 114 -3.33 20.52 -12.36
CA HIS A 114 -4.60 21.19 -12.65
C HIS A 114 -4.42 22.36 -13.61
N ARG A 115 -3.39 23.19 -13.41
CA ARG A 115 -3.07 24.33 -14.28
C ARG A 115 -2.75 23.88 -15.70
N ARG A 116 -1.93 22.84 -15.87
CA ARG A 116 -1.62 22.25 -17.19
C ARG A 116 -2.85 21.65 -17.86
N ALA A 117 -3.67 20.91 -17.11
CA ALA A 117 -4.89 20.31 -17.64
C ALA A 117 -5.89 21.39 -18.10
N PHE A 118 -6.03 22.46 -17.31
CA PHE A 118 -6.85 23.60 -17.67
C PHE A 118 -6.34 24.30 -18.93
N GLN A 119 -5.04 24.59 -19.00
CA GLN A 119 -4.42 25.19 -20.17
C GLN A 119 -4.67 24.33 -21.43
N ALA A 120 -4.41 23.03 -21.37
CA ALA A 120 -4.66 22.12 -22.48
C ALA A 120 -6.14 22.08 -22.89
N HIS A 121 -7.06 22.14 -21.92
CA HIS A 121 -8.49 22.25 -22.21
C HIS A 121 -8.84 23.56 -22.92
N THR A 122 -8.33 24.70 -22.44
CA THR A 122 -8.54 26.01 -23.05
C THR A 122 -7.97 26.08 -24.48
N GLU A 123 -6.79 25.50 -24.72
CA GLU A 123 -6.18 25.40 -26.05
C GLU A 123 -7.06 24.55 -26.99
N ASN A 124 -7.57 23.41 -26.51
CA ASN A 124 -8.48 22.57 -27.30
C ASN A 124 -9.80 23.28 -27.64
N VAL A 125 -10.38 24.01 -26.67
CA VAL A 125 -11.60 24.80 -26.91
C VAL A 125 -11.32 25.92 -27.92
N SER A 126 -10.18 26.60 -27.81
CA SER A 126 -9.76 27.64 -28.75
C SER A 126 -9.58 27.08 -30.17
N TYR A 127 -9.00 25.88 -30.30
CA TYR A 127 -8.88 25.17 -31.57
C TYR A 127 -10.24 24.79 -32.17
N PHE A 128 -11.19 24.31 -31.35
CA PHE A 128 -12.54 24.05 -31.84
C PHE A 128 -13.27 25.32 -32.25
N LEU A 129 -13.09 26.42 -31.53
CA LEU A 129 -13.62 27.73 -31.90
C LEU A 129 -13.01 28.22 -33.21
N SER A 130 -11.70 28.05 -33.44
CA SER A 130 -11.09 28.44 -34.73
C SER A 130 -11.61 27.62 -35.90
N ILE A 131 -11.84 26.32 -35.71
CA ILE A 131 -12.50 25.48 -36.73
C ILE A 131 -13.94 25.95 -36.96
N GLY A 132 -14.67 26.26 -35.89
CA GLY A 132 -16.03 26.79 -35.95
C GLY A 132 -16.09 28.08 -36.76
N SER A 133 -15.20 29.03 -36.47
CA SER A 133 -15.06 30.29 -37.21
C SER A 133 -14.76 30.04 -38.68
N GLN A 134 -13.77 29.19 -38.99
CA GLN A 134 -13.43 28.89 -40.38
C GLN A 134 -14.59 28.27 -41.17
N ARG A 135 -15.40 27.41 -40.53
CA ARG A 135 -16.61 26.84 -41.15
C ARG A 135 -17.67 27.90 -41.39
N LEU A 136 -17.87 28.79 -40.42
CA LEU A 136 -18.82 29.89 -40.53
C LEU A 136 -18.42 30.86 -41.64
N ASP A 137 -17.13 31.22 -41.71
CA ASP A 137 -16.58 32.08 -42.76
C ASP A 137 -16.80 31.46 -44.14
N LYS A 138 -16.53 30.16 -44.30
CA LYS A 138 -16.79 29.44 -45.57
C LYS A 138 -18.27 29.46 -45.95
N LEU A 139 -19.16 29.24 -44.98
CA LEU A 139 -20.60 29.26 -45.23
C LEU A 139 -21.07 30.66 -45.61
N GLN A 140 -20.53 31.69 -44.96
CA GLN A 140 -20.80 33.09 -45.27
C GLN A 140 -20.32 33.43 -46.70
N THR A 141 -19.09 33.06 -47.05
CA THR A 141 -18.57 33.31 -48.40
C THR A 141 -19.38 32.59 -49.48
N GLU A 142 -19.82 31.35 -49.22
CA GLU A 142 -20.65 30.59 -50.15
C GLU A 142 -22.04 31.21 -50.30
N TYR A 143 -22.65 31.65 -49.19
CA TYR A 143 -23.91 32.37 -49.21
C TYR A 143 -23.82 33.67 -50.01
N ASP A 144 -22.78 34.47 -49.77
CA ASP A 144 -22.56 35.73 -50.48
C ASP A 144 -22.30 35.49 -51.98
N PHE A 145 -21.56 34.43 -52.32
CA PHE A 145 -21.35 34.01 -53.70
C PHE A 145 -22.67 33.61 -54.39
N GLN A 146 -23.49 32.76 -53.74
CA GLN A 146 -24.78 32.34 -54.28
C GLN A 146 -25.74 33.53 -54.43
N LYS A 147 -25.79 34.42 -53.42
CA LYS A 147 -26.58 35.65 -53.47
C LYS A 147 -26.18 36.52 -54.65
N ASN A 148 -24.89 36.79 -54.83
CA ASN A 148 -24.40 37.63 -55.92
C ASN A 148 -24.67 36.98 -57.28
N THR A 149 -24.44 35.67 -57.41
CA THR A 149 -24.75 34.92 -58.64
C THR A 149 -26.23 35.00 -58.99
N LEU A 150 -27.12 34.88 -58.00
CA LEU A 150 -28.55 35.05 -58.22
C LEU A 150 -28.84 36.48 -58.69
N LEU A 151 -28.35 37.50 -57.99
CA LEU A 151 -28.57 38.91 -58.37
C LEU A 151 -28.08 39.20 -59.79
N GLU A 152 -26.90 38.73 -60.17
CA GLU A 152 -26.39 38.87 -61.54
C GLU A 152 -27.26 38.16 -62.58
N ASN A 153 -27.83 37.01 -62.26
CA ASN A 153 -28.75 36.30 -63.15
C ASN A 153 -30.09 37.04 -63.27
N TRP A 154 -30.62 37.56 -62.16
CA TRP A 154 -31.82 38.40 -62.16
C TRP A 154 -31.62 39.65 -63.03
N GLU A 155 -30.49 40.36 -62.88
CA GLU A 155 -30.18 41.53 -63.70
C GLU A 155 -30.09 41.16 -65.19
N LYS A 156 -29.47 40.03 -65.53
CA LYS A 156 -29.41 39.55 -66.92
C LYS A 156 -30.79 39.19 -67.47
N GLU A 157 -31.59 38.45 -66.72
CA GLU A 157 -32.96 38.10 -67.12
C GLU A 157 -33.83 39.34 -67.30
N GLU A 158 -33.70 40.33 -66.41
CA GLU A 158 -34.41 41.60 -66.52
C GLU A 158 -34.05 42.34 -67.82
N ILE A 159 -32.75 42.42 -68.14
CA ILE A 159 -32.27 43.01 -69.40
C ILE A 159 -32.80 42.22 -70.60
N ASP A 160 -32.70 40.90 -70.60
CA ASP A 160 -33.16 40.05 -71.71
C ASP A 160 -34.68 40.15 -71.94
N ILE A 161 -35.47 40.23 -70.86
CA ILE A 161 -36.93 40.43 -70.93
C ILE A 161 -37.23 41.82 -71.51
N SER A 162 -36.56 42.87 -71.02
CA SER A 162 -36.74 44.24 -71.53
C SER A 162 -36.39 44.32 -73.01
N ASP A 163 -35.24 43.78 -73.43
CA ASP A 163 -34.80 43.72 -74.83
C ASP A 163 -35.81 42.96 -75.71
N SER A 164 -36.32 41.82 -75.23
CA SER A 164 -37.31 41.01 -75.94
C SER A 164 -38.64 41.76 -76.09
N GLN A 165 -39.06 42.46 -75.03
CA GLN A 165 -40.25 43.30 -75.04
C GLN A 165 -40.10 44.44 -76.04
N GLU A 166 -39.01 45.21 -76.00
CA GLU A 166 -38.75 46.31 -76.94
C GLU A 166 -38.75 45.81 -78.40
N ARG A 167 -38.11 44.67 -78.68
CA ARG A 167 -38.13 44.05 -80.02
C ARG A 167 -39.55 43.64 -80.45
N SER A 168 -40.35 43.14 -79.52
CA SER A 168 -41.73 42.73 -79.79
C SER A 168 -42.64 43.93 -80.02
N GLU A 169 -42.50 44.98 -79.22
CA GLU A 169 -43.18 46.27 -79.39
C GLU A 169 -42.83 46.90 -80.74
N PHE A 170 -41.55 46.92 -81.13
CA PHE A 170 -41.12 47.41 -82.43
C PHE A 170 -41.77 46.63 -83.59
N LYS A 171 -41.82 45.29 -83.49
CA LYS A 171 -42.52 44.45 -84.49
C LYS A 171 -44.01 44.78 -84.57
N LEU A 172 -44.68 44.97 -83.43
CA LEU A 172 -46.10 45.35 -83.40
C LEU A 172 -46.35 46.73 -84.02
N ILE A 173 -45.48 47.71 -83.72
CA ILE A 173 -45.54 49.04 -84.35
C ILE A 173 -45.40 48.92 -85.87
N LEU A 174 -44.46 48.10 -86.35
CA LEU A 174 -44.26 47.88 -87.78
C LEU A 174 -45.48 47.20 -88.44
N ILE A 175 -46.04 46.15 -87.81
CA ILE A 175 -47.25 45.48 -88.30
C ILE A 175 -48.41 46.46 -88.35
N LYS A 176 -48.61 47.25 -87.29
CA LYS A 176 -49.66 48.28 -87.23
C LYS A 176 -49.49 49.31 -88.36
N TYR A 177 -48.27 49.78 -88.59
CA TYR A 177 -47.98 50.71 -89.68
C TYR A 177 -48.30 50.11 -91.07
N ILE A 178 -47.93 48.84 -91.31
CA ILE A 178 -48.25 48.14 -92.57
C ILE A 178 -49.76 47.96 -92.72
N GLN A 179 -50.45 47.52 -91.66
CA GLN A 179 -51.90 47.35 -91.65
C GLN A 179 -52.64 48.67 -91.89
N ASP A 180 -52.23 49.76 -91.26
CA ASP A 180 -52.83 51.08 -91.46
C ASP A 180 -52.61 51.57 -92.91
N ARG A 181 -51.40 51.38 -93.45
CA ARG A 181 -51.10 51.70 -94.86
C ARG A 181 -52.00 50.91 -95.82
N ASP A 182 -52.10 49.61 -95.61
CA ASP A 182 -52.88 48.70 -96.47
C ASP A 182 -54.38 48.96 -96.32
N PHE A 183 -54.85 49.27 -95.11
CA PHE A 183 -56.23 49.68 -94.84
C PHE A 183 -56.58 51.01 -95.53
N ILE A 184 -55.69 52.01 -95.49
CA ILE A 184 -55.89 53.27 -96.22
C ILE A 184 -55.97 53.01 -97.73
N ALA A 185 -55.09 52.15 -98.27
CA ALA A 185 -55.12 51.77 -99.69
C ALA A 185 -56.41 51.01 -100.06
N TYR A 186 -56.81 50.04 -99.25
CA TYR A 186 -58.06 49.28 -99.41
C TYR A 186 -59.28 50.18 -99.34
N LYS A 187 -59.34 51.08 -98.35
CA LYS A 187 -60.43 52.06 -98.20
C LYS A 187 -60.56 52.93 -99.45
N LYS A 188 -59.45 53.47 -99.98
CA LYS A 188 -59.44 54.24 -101.24
C LYS A 188 -59.95 53.40 -102.42
N HIS A 189 -59.52 52.14 -102.53
CA HIS A 189 -59.99 51.25 -103.59
C HIS A 189 -61.49 50.97 -103.50
N LYS A 190 -62.00 50.66 -102.30
CA LYS A 190 -63.43 50.43 -102.06
C LYS A 190 -64.27 51.69 -102.27
N GLU A 191 -63.77 52.86 -101.89
CA GLU A 191 -64.42 54.13 -102.18
C GLU A 191 -64.53 54.38 -103.69
N LEU A 192 -63.50 54.04 -104.47
CA LEU A 192 -63.54 54.09 -105.94
C LEU A 192 -64.54 53.08 -106.54
N GLU A 193 -64.52 51.82 -106.09
CA GLU A 193 -65.46 50.79 -106.54
C GLU A 193 -66.92 51.13 -106.19
N MET A 194 -67.17 51.66 -104.99
CA MET A 194 -68.51 52.12 -104.61
C MET A 194 -68.95 53.32 -105.45
N ALA A 195 -68.03 54.22 -105.80
CA ALA A 195 -68.35 55.34 -106.69
C ALA A 195 -68.70 54.86 -108.11
N THR A 196 -68.01 53.84 -108.65
CA THR A 196 -68.34 53.26 -109.96
C THR A 196 -69.65 52.48 -109.90
N ALA A 197 -69.81 51.57 -108.94
CA ALA A 197 -71.04 50.78 -108.79
C ALA A 197 -72.28 51.65 -108.53
N LYS A 198 -72.14 52.76 -107.78
CA LYS A 198 -73.24 53.71 -107.58
C LYS A 198 -73.58 54.48 -108.86
N ASN A 199 -72.61 54.71 -109.74
CA ASN A 199 -72.86 55.36 -111.03
C ASN A 199 -73.54 54.38 -112.00
N ASP A 200 -73.10 53.13 -112.02
CA ASP A 200 -73.65 52.05 -112.85
C ASP A 200 -75.08 51.69 -112.40
N ALA A 201 -75.29 51.50 -111.09
CA ALA A 201 -76.60 51.22 -110.53
C ALA A 201 -77.57 52.41 -110.67
N LYS A 202 -77.08 53.67 -110.72
CA LYS A 202 -77.94 54.82 -111.05
C LYS A 202 -78.41 54.78 -112.50
N LEU A 203 -77.55 54.35 -113.44
CA LEU A 203 -77.91 54.17 -114.84
C LEU A 203 -78.96 53.05 -115.01
N GLU A 204 -78.75 51.90 -114.39
CA GLU A 204 -79.67 50.75 -114.46
C GLU A 204 -81.00 51.01 -113.72
N HIS A 205 -80.95 51.65 -112.55
CA HIS A 205 -82.15 51.94 -111.76
C HIS A 205 -83.01 53.07 -112.37
N GLU A 206 -82.45 54.00 -113.17
CA GLU A 206 -83.25 54.95 -113.97
C GLU A 206 -83.99 54.26 -115.13
N GLU A 207 -83.45 53.15 -115.66
CA GLU A 207 -84.08 52.34 -116.72
C GLU A 207 -85.13 51.36 -116.15
N GLU A 208 -84.87 50.73 -115.00
CA GLU A 208 -85.76 49.74 -114.39
C GLU A 208 -86.90 50.36 -113.56
N MET A 209 -86.72 51.52 -112.91
CA MET A 209 -87.80 52.16 -112.14
C MET A 209 -88.96 52.66 -112.99
N ARG A 210 -88.76 52.88 -114.29
CA ARG A 210 -89.86 53.23 -115.20
C ARG A 210 -90.78 52.04 -115.51
N SER A 211 -90.35 50.80 -115.30
CA SER A 211 -91.05 49.61 -115.82
C SER A 211 -91.82 48.77 -114.79
N LEU A 212 -91.55 48.88 -113.48
CA LEU A 212 -92.03 47.85 -112.53
C LEU A 212 -92.77 48.32 -111.26
N CYS A 213 -92.95 49.62 -111.02
CA CYS A 213 -93.20 50.11 -109.65
C CYS A 213 -94.63 49.97 -109.08
N HIS A 214 -95.64 49.46 -109.80
CA HIS A 214 -97.02 49.42 -109.25
C HIS A 214 -97.63 48.04 -108.93
N PRO A 215 -97.37 46.94 -109.65
CA PRO A 215 -98.10 45.69 -109.38
C PRO A 215 -97.54 44.84 -108.21
N LYS A 216 -96.24 44.95 -107.88
CA LYS A 216 -95.54 44.00 -106.97
C LYS A 216 -95.66 44.27 -105.47
N GLN A 217 -96.13 45.45 -105.07
CA GLN A 217 -96.28 45.77 -103.64
C GLN A 217 -97.43 45.01 -102.97
N LEU A 218 -98.46 44.60 -103.72
CA LEU A 218 -99.65 43.94 -103.14
C LEU A 218 -99.45 42.42 -102.87
N GLU A 219 -98.55 41.75 -103.60
CA GLU A 219 -98.32 40.30 -103.43
C GLU A 219 -97.46 39.98 -102.19
N ILE A 220 -96.53 40.87 -101.83
CA ILE A 220 -95.58 40.67 -100.72
C ILE A 220 -96.31 40.62 -99.37
N GLU A 221 -97.31 41.47 -99.16
CA GLU A 221 -98.06 41.52 -97.90
C GLU A 221 -98.84 40.23 -97.60
N THR A 222 -99.25 39.47 -98.62
CA THR A 222 -100.02 38.23 -98.43
C THR A 222 -99.16 37.03 -97.98
N TYR A 223 -97.90 36.94 -98.42
CA TYR A 223 -96.99 35.88 -98.00
C TYR A 223 -96.45 36.08 -96.58
N TRP A 224 -96.33 37.34 -96.12
CA TRP A 224 -95.88 37.68 -94.77
C TRP A 224 -96.85 37.25 -93.65
N SER A 225 -98.14 37.11 -93.95
CA SER A 225 -99.14 36.67 -92.95
C SER A 225 -99.13 35.16 -92.73
N LYS A 226 -98.92 34.36 -93.78
CA LYS A 226 -98.89 32.88 -93.69
C LYS A 226 -97.64 32.36 -92.96
N LEU A 227 -96.51 33.04 -93.09
CA LEU A 227 -95.25 32.64 -92.45
C LEU A 227 -95.26 32.86 -90.92
N ARG A 228 -96.03 33.85 -90.44
CA ARG A 228 -96.17 34.14 -89.00
C ARG A 228 -96.97 33.08 -88.24
N GLU A 229 -97.97 32.48 -88.87
CA GLU A 229 -98.86 31.48 -88.25
C GLU A 229 -98.14 30.13 -88.03
N VAL A 230 -97.31 29.71 -88.98
CA VAL A 230 -96.46 28.51 -88.87
C VAL A 230 -95.37 28.68 -87.81
N TYR A 231 -94.77 29.87 -87.72
CA TYR A 231 -93.76 30.16 -86.67
C TYR A 231 -94.35 30.13 -85.26
N ALA A 232 -95.58 30.62 -85.07
CA ALA A 232 -96.23 30.66 -83.77
C ALA A 232 -96.55 29.25 -83.23
N SER A 233 -97.11 28.37 -84.07
CA SER A 233 -97.44 26.99 -83.70
C SER A 233 -96.22 26.12 -83.38
N TYR A 234 -95.09 26.33 -84.08
CA TYR A 234 -93.83 25.64 -83.78
C TYR A 234 -93.23 26.09 -82.44
N LEU A 235 -93.36 27.37 -82.10
CA LEU A 235 -92.88 27.93 -80.84
C LEU A 235 -93.63 27.34 -79.64
N GLU A 236 -94.95 27.17 -79.74
CA GLU A 236 -95.78 26.63 -78.65
C GLU A 236 -95.46 25.16 -78.33
N GLN A 237 -95.19 24.32 -79.34
CA GLN A 237 -94.88 22.90 -79.13
C GLN A 237 -93.46 22.67 -78.60
N HIS A 238 -92.49 23.51 -78.97
CA HIS A 238 -91.08 23.32 -78.62
C HIS A 238 -90.68 23.98 -77.27
N ASN A 239 -91.49 24.90 -76.75
CA ASN A 239 -91.24 25.61 -75.49
C ASN A 239 -91.08 24.68 -74.25
N PRO A 240 -91.96 23.67 -73.99
CA PRO A 240 -91.80 22.80 -72.83
C PRO A 240 -90.56 21.89 -72.91
N ILE A 241 -90.15 21.48 -74.12
CA ILE A 241 -88.94 20.70 -74.35
C ILE A 241 -87.70 21.55 -74.07
N MET A 242 -87.69 22.81 -74.48
CA MET A 242 -86.59 23.74 -74.18
C MET A 242 -86.49 24.07 -72.70
N ALA A 243 -87.62 24.22 -71.99
CA ALA A 243 -87.63 24.41 -70.55
C ALA A 243 -87.05 23.19 -69.80
N HIS A 244 -87.41 21.97 -70.19
CA HIS A 244 -86.84 20.75 -69.61
C HIS A 244 -85.34 20.61 -69.90
N TYR A 245 -84.90 20.91 -71.13
CA TYR A 245 -83.48 20.90 -71.50
C TYR A 245 -82.68 21.94 -70.70
N GLN A 246 -83.20 23.16 -70.53
CA GLN A 246 -82.56 24.19 -69.70
C GLN A 246 -82.41 23.74 -68.25
N ALA A 247 -83.46 23.15 -67.65
CA ALA A 247 -83.39 22.62 -66.29
C ALA A 247 -82.36 21.48 -66.16
N LEU A 248 -82.21 20.63 -67.18
CA LEU A 248 -81.21 19.56 -67.19
C LEU A 248 -79.79 20.12 -67.36
N ARG A 249 -79.62 21.13 -68.21
CA ARG A 249 -78.35 21.84 -68.41
C ARG A 249 -77.89 22.56 -67.14
N GLU A 250 -78.80 23.23 -66.43
CA GLU A 250 -78.48 23.89 -65.15
C GLU A 250 -78.02 22.89 -64.09
N LYS A 251 -78.62 21.69 -64.05
CA LYS A 251 -78.18 20.59 -63.17
C LYS A 251 -76.81 20.06 -63.58
N ASP A 252 -76.56 19.87 -64.87
CA ASP A 252 -75.25 19.42 -65.36
C ASP A 252 -74.15 20.45 -65.05
N ASP A 253 -74.41 21.74 -65.29
CA ASP A 253 -73.51 22.84 -64.94
C ASP A 253 -73.25 22.93 -63.43
N PHE A 254 -74.24 22.58 -62.60
CA PHE A 254 -74.08 22.49 -61.14
C PHE A 254 -73.17 21.31 -60.76
N TYR A 255 -73.42 20.11 -61.29
CA TYR A 255 -72.59 18.95 -61.00
C TYR A 255 -71.16 19.09 -61.53
N GLN A 256 -70.95 19.70 -62.70
CA GLN A 256 -69.60 19.99 -63.22
C GLN A 256 -68.82 20.91 -62.29
N ARG A 257 -69.46 21.95 -61.72
CA ARG A 257 -68.82 22.84 -60.75
C ARG A 257 -68.48 22.13 -59.43
N ASP A 258 -69.34 21.22 -58.97
CA ASP A 258 -69.10 20.44 -57.76
C ASP A 258 -68.02 19.38 -57.97
N ILE A 259 -68.00 18.71 -59.12
CA ILE A 259 -66.93 17.79 -59.53
C ILE A 259 -65.59 18.52 -59.57
N ALA A 260 -65.52 19.71 -60.20
CA ALA A 260 -64.30 20.50 -60.26
C ALA A 260 -63.80 20.92 -58.85
N ARG A 261 -64.71 21.30 -57.95
CA ARG A 261 -64.35 21.58 -56.55
C ARG A 261 -63.81 20.35 -55.83
N ASN A 262 -64.47 19.21 -56.01
CA ASN A 262 -64.05 17.95 -55.39
C ASN A 262 -62.70 17.49 -55.96
N GLU A 263 -62.44 17.65 -57.26
CA GLU A 263 -61.14 17.37 -57.88
C GLU A 263 -60.02 18.21 -57.28
N ILE A 264 -60.24 19.51 -57.06
CA ILE A 264 -59.28 20.40 -56.40
C ILE A 264 -59.02 19.95 -54.95
N GLN A 265 -60.06 19.60 -54.21
CA GLN A 265 -59.91 19.10 -52.83
C GLN A 265 -59.15 17.76 -52.79
N ILE A 266 -59.42 16.86 -53.73
CA ILE A 266 -58.68 15.59 -53.85
C ILE A 266 -57.21 15.87 -54.17
N GLN A 267 -56.91 16.77 -55.11
CA GLN A 267 -55.53 17.15 -55.43
C GLN A 267 -54.79 17.68 -54.19
N GLN A 268 -55.38 18.62 -53.46
CA GLN A 268 -54.81 19.16 -52.21
C GLN A 268 -54.61 18.05 -51.16
N ALA A 269 -55.57 17.15 -50.99
CA ALA A 269 -55.45 16.01 -50.08
C ALA A 269 -54.33 15.05 -50.51
N THR A 270 -54.18 14.79 -51.82
CA THR A 270 -53.10 13.92 -52.32
C THR A 270 -51.73 14.55 -52.17
N GLU A 271 -51.60 15.86 -52.39
CA GLU A 271 -50.35 16.61 -52.18
C GLU A 271 -49.95 16.57 -50.70
N THR A 272 -50.89 16.84 -49.79
CA THR A 272 -50.62 16.77 -48.34
C THR A 272 -50.23 15.37 -47.88
N VAL A 273 -50.87 14.32 -48.40
CA VAL A 273 -50.47 12.93 -48.12
C VAL A 273 -49.05 12.66 -48.63
N MET A 274 -48.72 13.09 -49.85
CA MET A 274 -47.37 12.92 -50.42
C MET A 274 -46.31 13.69 -49.63
N THR A 275 -46.58 14.92 -49.20
CA THR A 275 -45.64 15.68 -48.36
C THR A 275 -45.43 14.99 -47.01
N LEU A 276 -46.50 14.54 -46.36
CA LEU A 276 -46.41 13.83 -45.08
C LEU A 276 -45.67 12.49 -45.22
N GLN A 277 -45.89 11.74 -46.30
CA GLN A 277 -45.15 10.51 -46.58
C GLN A 277 -43.65 10.79 -46.78
N ASN A 278 -43.30 11.84 -47.51
CA ASN A 278 -41.91 12.23 -47.71
C ASN A 278 -41.24 12.68 -46.40
N GLU A 279 -41.95 13.44 -45.56
CA GLU A 279 -41.45 13.84 -44.24
C GLU A 279 -41.28 12.63 -43.30
N TRP A 280 -42.23 11.70 -43.30
CA TRP A 280 -42.14 10.46 -42.56
C TRP A 280 -40.93 9.62 -43.00
N LEU A 281 -40.70 9.49 -44.31
CA LEU A 281 -39.57 8.74 -44.83
C LEU A 281 -38.23 9.42 -44.46
N LYS A 282 -38.15 10.75 -44.60
CA LYS A 282 -36.98 11.53 -44.19
C LYS A 282 -36.69 11.37 -42.70
N THR A 283 -37.69 11.53 -41.85
CA THR A 283 -37.53 11.40 -40.39
C THR A 283 -37.14 9.97 -40.00
N THR A 284 -37.73 8.96 -40.61
CA THR A 284 -37.39 7.55 -40.40
C THR A 284 -35.94 7.26 -40.78
N ASN A 285 -35.49 7.65 -41.98
CA ASN A 285 -34.12 7.47 -42.44
C ASN A 285 -33.10 8.20 -41.54
N VAL A 286 -33.43 9.42 -41.08
CA VAL A 286 -32.59 10.17 -40.15
C VAL A 286 -32.49 9.46 -38.79
N MET A 287 -33.60 8.92 -38.27
CA MET A 287 -33.60 8.18 -37.01
C MET A 287 -32.83 6.87 -37.14
N GLU A 288 -33.00 6.12 -38.22
CA GLU A 288 -32.25 4.90 -38.49
C GLU A 288 -30.74 5.16 -38.60
N SER A 289 -30.35 6.22 -39.32
CA SER A 289 -28.95 6.65 -39.40
C SER A 289 -28.38 7.05 -38.03
N LYS A 290 -29.16 7.76 -37.20
CA LYS A 290 -28.78 8.10 -35.83
C LYS A 290 -28.63 6.87 -34.96
N LEU A 291 -29.55 5.92 -35.03
CA LEU A 291 -29.51 4.66 -34.29
C LEU A 291 -28.30 3.82 -34.69
N SER A 292 -28.03 3.69 -35.99
CA SER A 292 -26.85 3.00 -36.52
C SER A 292 -25.55 3.65 -36.02
N ARG A 293 -25.46 4.99 -36.05
CA ARG A 293 -24.29 5.72 -35.52
C ARG A 293 -24.12 5.49 -34.01
N MET A 294 -25.21 5.53 -33.23
CA MET A 294 -25.15 5.28 -31.79
C MET A 294 -24.76 3.84 -31.46
N GLN A 295 -25.26 2.88 -32.23
CA GLN A 295 -24.93 1.47 -32.08
C GLN A 295 -23.44 1.21 -32.37
N SER A 296 -22.92 1.74 -33.49
CA SER A 296 -21.50 1.67 -33.81
C SER A 296 -20.62 2.27 -32.70
N ARG A 297 -21.00 3.45 -32.17
CA ARG A 297 -20.27 4.10 -31.07
C ARG A 297 -20.31 3.30 -29.77
N LYS A 298 -21.44 2.66 -29.47
CA LYS A 298 -21.60 1.74 -28.32
C LYS A 298 -20.69 0.53 -28.47
N GLU A 299 -20.61 -0.06 -29.66
CA GLU A 299 -19.73 -1.19 -29.94
C GLU A 299 -18.24 -0.81 -29.84
N GLU A 300 -17.84 0.34 -30.36
CA GLU A 300 -16.48 0.87 -30.20
C GLU A 300 -16.12 1.12 -28.73
N LEU A 301 -17.01 1.74 -27.96
CA LEU A 301 -16.84 1.94 -26.52
C LEU A 301 -16.73 0.61 -25.77
N SER A 302 -17.55 -0.36 -26.15
CA SER A 302 -17.52 -1.71 -25.56
C SER A 302 -16.19 -2.41 -25.84
N LYS A 303 -15.68 -2.31 -27.08
CA LYS A 303 -14.36 -2.85 -27.45
C LYS A 303 -13.24 -2.19 -26.64
N LYS A 304 -13.25 -0.85 -26.52
CA LYS A 304 -12.27 -0.10 -25.71
C LYS A 304 -12.33 -0.50 -24.24
N TYR A 305 -13.54 -0.67 -23.68
CA TYR A 305 -13.72 -1.13 -22.31
C TYR A 305 -13.15 -2.53 -22.08
N TRP A 306 -13.43 -3.48 -22.98
CA TRP A 306 -12.89 -4.84 -22.88
C TRP A 306 -11.38 -4.88 -23.01
N GLN A 307 -10.80 -4.06 -23.89
CA GLN A 307 -9.35 -3.92 -24.02
C GLN A 307 -8.74 -3.37 -22.72
N MET A 308 -9.29 -2.27 -22.19
CA MET A 308 -8.83 -1.68 -20.93
C MET A 308 -8.94 -2.67 -19.76
N LYS A 309 -10.03 -3.46 -19.70
CA LYS A 309 -10.21 -4.49 -18.68
C LYS A 309 -9.18 -5.61 -18.79
N LYS A 310 -8.85 -6.02 -20.02
CA LYS A 310 -7.79 -7.01 -20.29
C LYS A 310 -6.43 -6.48 -19.84
N ASP A 311 -6.10 -5.24 -20.18
CA ASP A 311 -4.84 -4.60 -19.84
C ASP A 311 -4.70 -4.41 -18.32
N LEU A 312 -5.77 -3.97 -17.65
CA LEU A 312 -5.81 -3.86 -16.19
C LEU A 312 -5.59 -5.21 -15.49
N ASN A 313 -6.19 -6.28 -16.01
CA ASN A 313 -5.97 -7.62 -15.46
C ASN A 313 -4.54 -8.12 -15.72
N ALA A 314 -3.95 -7.80 -16.87
CA ALA A 314 -2.57 -8.13 -17.17
C ALA A 314 -1.58 -7.41 -16.24
N GLU A 315 -1.77 -6.10 -16.00
CA GLU A 315 -0.94 -5.34 -15.06
C GLU A 315 -1.13 -5.79 -13.62
N LYS A 316 -2.36 -6.14 -13.21
CA LYS A 316 -2.62 -6.75 -11.91
C LYS A 316 -1.84 -8.05 -11.74
N ASN A 317 -1.90 -8.95 -12.72
CA ASN A 317 -1.18 -10.22 -12.69
C ASN A 317 0.34 -10.04 -12.63
N LYS A 318 0.90 -9.10 -13.42
CA LYS A 318 2.32 -8.74 -13.35
C LYS A 318 2.70 -8.19 -11.97
N GLY A 319 1.81 -7.39 -11.37
CA GLY A 319 1.98 -6.87 -10.01
C GLY A 319 2.00 -8.00 -8.97
N GLU A 320 1.06 -8.94 -9.04
CA GLU A 320 1.02 -10.13 -8.18
C GLU A 320 2.27 -11.01 -8.34
N GLU A 321 2.74 -11.22 -9.57
CA GLU A 321 3.97 -11.99 -9.83
C GLU A 321 5.20 -11.31 -9.23
N LYS A 322 5.39 -10.01 -9.46
CA LYS A 322 6.49 -9.23 -8.87
C LYS A 322 6.45 -9.23 -7.35
N LEU A 323 5.26 -9.10 -6.76
CA LEU A 323 5.07 -9.16 -5.31
C LEU A 323 5.46 -10.53 -4.78
N THR A 324 5.05 -11.61 -5.46
CA THR A 324 5.38 -12.98 -5.08
C THR A 324 6.90 -13.21 -5.10
N ILE A 325 7.59 -12.74 -6.15
CA ILE A 325 9.06 -12.83 -6.25
C ILE A 325 9.72 -12.05 -5.10
N MET A 326 9.26 -10.83 -4.83
CA MET A 326 9.82 -9.99 -3.76
C MET A 326 9.61 -10.61 -2.37
N VAL A 327 8.41 -11.13 -2.09
CA VAL A 327 8.09 -11.80 -0.83
C VAL A 327 8.97 -13.03 -0.65
N ASN A 328 9.08 -13.89 -1.66
CA ASN A 328 9.93 -15.07 -1.61
C ASN A 328 11.40 -14.71 -1.37
N ALA A 329 11.94 -13.73 -2.10
CA ALA A 329 13.32 -13.27 -1.92
C ALA A 329 13.56 -12.69 -0.51
N SER A 330 12.59 -11.96 0.04
CA SER A 330 12.67 -11.44 1.40
C SER A 330 12.63 -12.55 2.45
N GLN A 331 11.77 -13.56 2.26
CA GLN A 331 11.67 -14.71 3.15
C GLN A 331 12.95 -15.55 3.11
N ASP A 332 13.53 -15.76 1.93
CA ASP A 332 14.81 -16.45 1.77
C ASP A 332 15.96 -15.71 2.46
N ALA A 333 15.99 -14.37 2.37
CA ALA A 333 16.96 -13.55 3.06
C ALA A 333 16.80 -13.65 4.59
N ILE A 334 15.56 -13.59 5.10
CA ILE A 334 15.26 -13.76 6.52
C ILE A 334 15.72 -15.14 6.99
N ASN A 335 15.35 -16.21 6.28
CA ASN A 335 15.73 -17.58 6.61
C ASN A 335 17.27 -17.75 6.65
N ARG A 336 18.00 -17.13 5.71
CA ARG A 336 19.49 -17.15 5.72
C ARG A 336 20.06 -16.41 6.93
N LEU A 337 19.51 -15.25 7.27
CA LEU A 337 19.95 -14.48 8.44
C LEU A 337 19.65 -15.23 9.75
N GLU A 338 18.52 -15.91 9.85
CA GLU A 338 18.20 -16.78 10.99
C GLU A 338 19.19 -17.94 11.11
N GLN A 339 19.53 -18.62 10.00
CA GLN A 339 20.55 -19.67 10.01
C GLN A 339 21.93 -19.15 10.46
N VAL A 340 22.33 -17.95 10.02
CA VAL A 340 23.59 -17.32 10.47
C VAL A 340 23.52 -16.99 11.96
N LYS A 341 22.40 -16.44 12.43
CA LYS A 341 22.16 -16.17 13.86
C LYS A 341 22.24 -17.44 14.70
N GLU A 342 21.66 -18.55 14.24
CA GLU A 342 21.78 -19.84 14.93
C GLU A 342 23.23 -20.33 15.01
N LYS A 343 24.00 -20.23 13.92
CA LYS A 343 25.43 -20.59 13.91
C LYS A 343 26.21 -19.71 14.89
N LEU A 344 25.94 -18.41 14.91
CA LEU A 344 26.59 -17.45 15.81
C LEU A 344 26.25 -17.75 17.28
N ASN A 345 24.98 -18.03 17.58
CA ASN A 345 24.56 -18.45 18.92
C ASN A 345 25.26 -19.76 19.35
N LYS A 346 25.41 -20.74 18.45
CA LYS A 346 26.17 -21.98 18.73
C LYS A 346 27.63 -21.69 19.03
N ILE A 347 28.28 -20.80 18.28
CA ILE A 347 29.66 -20.38 18.54
C ILE A 347 29.75 -19.69 19.90
N MET A 348 28.88 -18.73 20.20
CA MET A 348 28.85 -18.05 21.50
C MET A 348 28.66 -19.03 22.66
N GLN A 349 27.72 -19.97 22.56
CA GLN A 349 27.52 -21.03 23.56
C GLN A 349 28.78 -21.89 23.74
N MET A 350 29.43 -22.27 22.64
CA MET A 350 30.68 -23.04 22.71
C MET A 350 31.79 -22.21 23.37
N THR A 351 31.92 -20.93 23.03
CA THR A 351 32.89 -20.02 23.66
C THR A 351 32.62 -19.86 25.16
N GLU A 352 31.36 -19.73 25.59
CA GLU A 352 31.00 -19.66 27.01
C GLU A 352 31.34 -20.96 27.75
N ILE A 353 31.11 -22.11 27.14
CA ILE A 353 31.50 -23.42 27.71
C ILE A 353 33.02 -23.52 27.79
N CYS A 354 33.74 -23.18 26.74
CA CYS A 354 35.20 -23.19 26.69
C CYS A 354 35.80 -22.24 27.75
N ARG A 355 35.25 -21.03 27.90
CA ARG A 355 35.71 -20.01 28.85
C ARG A 355 35.69 -20.50 30.30
N LYS A 356 34.81 -21.42 30.67
CA LYS A 356 34.78 -22.02 32.03
C LYS A 356 36.03 -22.84 32.36
N TYR A 357 36.76 -23.31 31.36
CA TYR A 357 37.96 -24.14 31.53
C TYR A 357 39.26 -23.35 31.26
N GLU A 358 39.17 -22.03 31.05
CA GLU A 358 40.32 -21.16 30.84
C GLU A 358 40.86 -20.65 32.18
N PHE A 359 42.19 -20.57 32.31
CA PHE A 359 42.86 -19.98 33.47
C PHE A 359 43.15 -18.49 33.23
N GLU A 360 43.25 -17.67 34.30
CA GLU A 360 43.52 -16.22 34.20
C GLU A 360 44.78 -15.91 33.37
N ASN A 361 45.79 -16.76 33.43
CA ASN A 361 47.06 -16.64 32.68
C ASN A 361 46.92 -16.85 31.17
N ASP A 362 45.78 -17.38 30.69
CA ASP A 362 45.51 -17.55 29.25
C ASP A 362 44.69 -16.38 28.68
N VAL A 363 44.10 -15.54 29.55
CA VAL A 363 43.37 -14.32 29.17
C VAL A 363 44.35 -13.16 28.96
N LEU A 364 45.36 -13.04 29.83
CA LEU A 364 46.32 -11.92 29.83
C LEU A 364 47.26 -11.91 28.61
N THR A 365 47.60 -13.07 28.05
CA THR A 365 48.55 -13.17 26.93
C THR A 365 47.96 -12.80 25.56
N LEU A 366 46.66 -12.49 25.47
CA LEU A 366 46.05 -11.98 24.23
C LEU A 366 46.27 -10.48 24.04
N ASP A 367 46.50 -9.75 25.14
CA ASP A 367 46.79 -8.31 25.12
C ASP A 367 48.30 -8.05 25.01
N GLU A 368 49.16 -8.97 25.49
CA GLU A 368 50.62 -8.83 25.41
C GLU A 368 51.21 -9.10 24.00
N ILE A 369 50.44 -9.70 23.08
CA ILE A 369 50.80 -9.77 21.66
C ILE A 369 50.22 -8.53 20.95
N GLU A 370 50.56 -7.36 21.48
CA GLU A 370 50.43 -6.11 20.75
C GLU A 370 51.60 -5.99 19.76
N ASN A 371 51.25 -6.04 18.47
CA ASN A 371 51.89 -5.30 17.38
C ASN A 371 53.17 -5.80 16.68
N ASP A 372 53.81 -6.91 17.06
CA ASP A 372 55.13 -7.26 16.50
C ASP A 372 55.20 -8.38 15.43
N ILE A 373 54.07 -8.87 14.86
CA ILE A 373 54.12 -9.97 13.87
C ILE A 373 53.73 -9.57 12.44
N ILE A 374 53.19 -8.37 12.19
CA ILE A 374 52.85 -7.95 10.82
C ILE A 374 53.62 -6.68 10.47
N GLY A 375 54.87 -6.86 10.07
CA GLY A 375 55.59 -5.83 9.34
C GLY A 375 54.94 -5.58 7.97
N PRO A 376 55.07 -4.38 7.37
CA PRO A 376 54.49 -4.05 6.06
C PRO A 376 55.03 -4.89 4.89
N ASP A 377 56.07 -5.70 5.11
CA ASP A 377 56.96 -6.21 4.06
C ASP A 377 56.62 -7.63 3.54
N GLU A 378 55.60 -8.31 4.05
CA GLU A 378 55.30 -9.71 3.64
C GLU A 378 54.41 -9.87 2.40
N TYR A 379 53.82 -8.79 1.88
CA TYR A 379 52.84 -8.86 0.78
C TYR A 379 53.34 -8.39 -0.59
N GLU A 380 54.61 -7.98 -0.74
CA GLU A 380 55.16 -7.46 -2.00
C GLU A 380 55.08 -8.43 -3.19
N ASN A 381 54.97 -9.75 -2.93
CA ASN A 381 54.97 -10.80 -3.96
C ASN A 381 53.62 -11.54 -4.13
N LEU A 382 52.54 -11.08 -3.48
CA LEU A 382 51.24 -11.76 -3.52
C LEU A 382 50.20 -11.01 -4.36
N ASP A 383 49.42 -11.77 -5.12
CA ASP A 383 48.35 -11.23 -5.96
C ASP A 383 47.21 -10.67 -5.08
N GLY A 384 46.50 -9.63 -5.55
CA GLY A 384 45.42 -8.98 -4.82
C GLY A 384 44.37 -9.91 -4.16
N PRO A 385 43.89 -10.99 -4.82
CA PRO A 385 42.99 -11.96 -4.18
C PRO A 385 43.67 -12.79 -3.07
N MET A 386 44.96 -13.09 -3.22
CA MET A 386 45.73 -13.89 -2.27
C MET A 386 46.06 -13.08 -1.00
N ILE A 387 46.31 -11.77 -1.16
CA ILE A 387 46.45 -10.83 -0.03
C ILE A 387 45.15 -10.77 0.79
N ASN A 388 43.98 -10.77 0.14
CA ASN A 388 42.69 -10.76 0.84
C ASN A 388 42.42 -12.07 1.58
N GLU A 389 42.79 -13.20 0.99
CA GLU A 389 42.66 -14.50 1.64
C GLU A 389 43.59 -14.63 2.86
N CYS A 390 44.84 -14.16 2.76
CA CYS A 390 45.75 -14.06 3.92
C CYS A 390 45.19 -13.17 5.04
N LYS A 391 44.54 -12.05 4.69
CA LYS A 391 43.89 -11.17 5.68
C LYS A 391 42.70 -11.83 6.37
N GLU A 392 41.93 -12.67 5.68
CA GLU A 392 40.84 -13.44 6.29
C GLU A 392 41.38 -14.50 7.27
N TYR A 393 42.46 -15.21 6.91
CA TYR A 393 43.10 -16.18 7.81
C TYR A 393 43.73 -15.51 9.04
N SER A 394 44.30 -14.32 8.88
CA SER A 394 44.93 -13.61 10.00
C SER A 394 43.95 -13.24 11.13
N LYS A 395 42.66 -13.08 10.82
CA LYS A 395 41.61 -12.87 11.84
C LYS A 395 41.51 -14.03 12.84
N MET A 396 41.97 -15.23 12.48
CA MET A 396 41.95 -16.43 13.33
C MET A 396 43.27 -16.65 14.09
N ASP A 397 44.33 -15.87 13.83
CA ASP A 397 45.68 -16.10 14.39
C ASP A 397 45.66 -16.08 15.92
N LYS A 398 44.96 -15.11 16.52
CA LYS A 398 44.80 -15.02 17.97
C LYS A 398 44.13 -16.26 18.57
N PHE A 399 43.14 -16.81 17.88
CA PHE A 399 42.48 -18.05 18.30
C PHE A 399 43.40 -19.28 18.14
N LEU A 400 44.15 -19.35 17.04
CA LEU A 400 45.10 -20.45 16.79
C LEU A 400 46.25 -20.44 17.80
N LEU A 401 46.78 -19.26 18.16
CA LEU A 401 47.79 -19.12 19.21
C LEU A 401 47.27 -19.62 20.56
N LYS A 402 46.04 -19.23 20.93
CA LYS A 402 45.36 -19.73 22.14
C LYS A 402 45.20 -21.25 22.12
N LEU A 403 44.76 -21.83 20.99
CA LEU A 403 44.62 -23.27 20.82
C LEU A 403 45.95 -24.01 20.95
N ASN A 404 47.01 -23.48 20.32
CA ASN A 404 48.34 -24.06 20.36
C ASN A 404 48.92 -24.05 21.78
N ARG A 405 48.74 -22.96 22.52
CA ARG A 405 49.15 -22.86 23.93
C ARG A 405 48.44 -23.90 24.81
N ALA A 406 47.12 -24.00 24.70
CA ALA A 406 46.35 -25.01 25.43
C ALA A 406 46.82 -26.44 25.09
N LYS A 407 47.16 -26.68 23.82
CA LYS A 407 47.73 -27.96 23.36
C LYS A 407 49.10 -28.23 23.98
N VAL A 408 49.99 -27.24 24.03
CA VAL A 408 51.31 -27.35 24.68
C VAL A 408 51.17 -27.62 26.18
N GLN A 409 50.35 -26.84 26.90
CA GLN A 409 50.07 -27.06 28.32
C GLN A 409 49.52 -28.47 28.57
N THR A 410 48.58 -28.93 27.74
CA THR A 410 48.04 -30.29 27.83
C THR A 410 49.13 -31.36 27.63
N MET A 411 50.06 -31.14 26.70
CA MET A 411 51.20 -32.04 26.48
C MET A 411 52.14 -32.04 27.68
N CYS A 412 52.48 -30.88 28.25
CA CYS A 412 53.28 -30.77 29.47
C CYS A 412 52.63 -31.54 30.63
N LEU A 413 51.35 -31.30 30.92
CA LEU A 413 50.61 -32.01 31.97
C LEU A 413 50.56 -33.53 31.73
N LYS A 414 50.41 -33.98 30.47
CA LYS A 414 50.49 -35.41 30.12
C LYS A 414 51.87 -35.99 30.41
N THR A 415 52.94 -35.27 30.10
CA THR A 415 54.31 -35.74 30.37
C THR A 415 54.61 -35.79 31.87
N GLU A 416 54.18 -34.79 32.65
CA GLU A 416 54.32 -34.80 34.11
C GLU A 416 53.50 -35.92 34.75
N LYS A 417 52.25 -36.10 34.34
CA LYS A 417 51.43 -37.23 34.78
C LYS A 417 52.12 -38.57 34.48
N ALA A 418 52.74 -38.71 33.30
CA ALA A 418 53.48 -39.92 32.95
C ALA A 418 54.74 -40.11 33.82
N LYS A 419 55.47 -39.04 34.15
CA LYS A 419 56.61 -39.06 35.10
C LYS A 419 56.15 -39.47 36.50
N LEU A 420 55.16 -38.78 37.06
CA LEU A 420 54.58 -39.08 38.37
C LEU A 420 54.00 -40.51 38.43
N ALA A 421 53.41 -41.00 37.34
CA ALA A 421 52.95 -42.39 37.26
C ALA A 421 54.12 -43.38 37.33
N LYS A 422 55.24 -43.11 36.64
CA LYS A 422 56.46 -43.93 36.72
C LYS A 422 57.06 -43.89 38.13
N GLU A 423 57.17 -42.71 38.73
CA GLU A 423 57.66 -42.53 40.10
C GLU A 423 56.75 -43.24 41.11
N ASN A 424 55.43 -43.17 40.96
CA ASN A 424 54.49 -43.88 41.81
C ASN A 424 54.66 -45.41 41.67
N ILE A 425 54.86 -45.91 40.45
CA ILE A 425 55.19 -47.33 40.22
C ILE A 425 56.50 -47.69 40.93
N GLN A 426 57.54 -46.86 40.82
CA GLN A 426 58.82 -47.08 41.48
C GLN A 426 58.71 -47.04 43.01
N LEU A 427 58.01 -46.06 43.58
CA LEU A 427 57.73 -45.94 45.02
C LEU A 427 56.94 -47.14 45.53
N LYS A 428 55.91 -47.59 44.80
CA LYS A 428 55.19 -48.83 45.11
C LYS A 428 56.12 -50.03 45.08
N HIS A 429 57.07 -50.07 44.15
CA HIS A 429 58.07 -51.14 44.06
C HIS A 429 59.09 -51.08 45.21
N TYR A 430 59.53 -49.89 45.62
CA TYR A 430 60.38 -49.68 46.79
C TYR A 430 59.69 -50.05 48.09
N ILE A 431 58.43 -49.64 48.29
CA ILE A 431 57.62 -50.06 49.43
C ILE A 431 57.46 -51.59 49.41
N LYS A 432 57.18 -52.18 48.24
CA LYS A 432 57.10 -53.64 48.11
C LYS A 432 58.42 -54.32 48.48
N LYS A 433 59.56 -53.81 48.01
CA LYS A 433 60.91 -54.31 48.35
C LYS A 433 61.22 -54.16 49.84
N TYR A 434 60.98 -53.00 50.42
CA TYR A 434 61.17 -52.71 51.84
C TYR A 434 60.31 -53.62 52.73
N LEU A 435 59.04 -53.82 52.37
CA LEU A 435 58.14 -54.75 53.07
C LEU A 435 58.57 -56.21 52.90
N THR A 436 59.10 -56.61 51.73
CA THR A 436 59.66 -57.96 51.54
C THR A 436 60.99 -58.15 52.26
N GLU A 437 61.86 -57.14 52.36
CA GLU A 437 63.10 -57.18 53.15
C GLU A 437 62.80 -57.22 54.64
N LEU A 438 61.78 -56.50 55.12
CA LEU A 438 61.23 -56.62 56.48
C LEU A 438 60.62 -58.00 56.75
N ALA A 439 60.00 -58.62 55.75
CA ALA A 439 59.45 -59.98 55.87
C ALA A 439 60.52 -61.08 55.79
N LEU A 440 61.63 -60.85 55.06
CA LEU A 440 62.74 -61.79 54.87
C LEU A 440 63.83 -61.66 55.97
N ARG A 441 64.03 -60.47 56.56
CA ARG A 441 64.77 -60.30 57.83
C ARG A 441 63.91 -60.77 59.00
N GLY A 442 63.70 -62.08 59.06
CA GLY A 442 63.11 -62.76 60.20
C GLY A 442 64.01 -62.84 61.44
N LYS A 443 65.26 -62.35 61.39
CA LYS A 443 66.20 -62.32 62.53
C LYS A 443 67.15 -61.12 62.39
N ASP A 444 66.73 -59.99 62.94
CA ASP A 444 67.55 -58.92 63.56
C ASP A 444 66.80 -57.59 63.47
N ARG A 445 66.11 -57.28 64.57
CA ARG A 445 65.55 -55.95 64.86
C ARG A 445 66.68 -55.02 65.33
N PRO A 446 66.73 -53.75 64.90
CA PRO A 446 67.25 -52.68 65.72
C PRO A 446 66.25 -52.34 66.83
N THR A 447 66.76 -52.28 68.05
CA THR A 447 66.02 -52.00 69.28
C THR A 447 65.87 -50.49 69.51
N SER A 448 64.70 -49.94 69.18
CA SER A 448 64.04 -48.83 69.89
C SER A 448 62.58 -48.90 69.45
N VAL A 449 61.57 -49.27 70.23
CA VAL A 449 61.24 -48.98 71.62
C VAL A 449 60.49 -50.20 72.18
N LYS A 450 60.90 -50.72 73.34
CA LYS A 450 60.06 -51.58 74.16
C LYS A 450 59.14 -50.67 74.98
N HIS A 451 57.84 -50.88 74.90
CA HIS A 451 56.93 -51.08 76.05
C HIS A 451 55.82 -52.01 75.53
N GLN A 452 55.84 -53.28 75.96
CA GLN A 452 54.92 -53.87 76.96
C GLN A 452 53.47 -53.80 76.47
N SER A 453 52.72 -54.89 76.31
CA SER A 453 52.68 -56.10 77.13
C SER A 453 51.89 -57.22 76.44
N GLU A 454 52.44 -58.43 76.57
CA GLU A 454 51.74 -59.70 76.83
C GLU A 454 50.89 -60.36 75.72
N ASN A 455 51.54 -61.37 75.12
CA ASN A 455 50.89 -62.57 74.61
C ASN A 455 50.25 -63.37 75.75
N LYS A 456 49.00 -63.81 75.55
CA LYS A 456 48.53 -65.12 76.05
C LYS A 456 48.31 -66.04 74.86
N VAL A 457 49.01 -67.17 74.90
CA VAL A 457 48.90 -68.31 73.97
C VAL A 457 47.73 -69.18 74.43
N ASN A 458 46.89 -69.66 73.50
CA ASN A 458 46.59 -71.10 73.36
C ASN A 458 45.56 -71.42 72.25
N CYS A 459 45.99 -72.34 71.39
CA CYS A 459 45.30 -73.58 71.00
C CYS A 459 43.81 -73.51 70.65
N ASN A 460 43.49 -73.39 69.35
CA ASN A 460 42.60 -74.32 68.66
C ASN A 460 42.54 -73.97 67.17
N GLY A 461 42.71 -74.99 66.32
CA GLY A 461 42.56 -74.88 64.87
C GLY A 461 41.16 -74.43 64.50
N LYS A 462 41.04 -73.15 64.15
CA LYS A 462 39.96 -72.60 63.32
C LYS A 462 40.61 -71.59 62.38
N ALA A 463 40.31 -71.72 61.09
CA ALA A 463 40.64 -70.72 60.09
C ALA A 463 39.94 -69.41 60.49
N LEU A 464 40.65 -68.52 61.20
CA LEU A 464 40.18 -67.16 61.41
C LEU A 464 40.53 -66.36 60.15
N ASN A 465 39.46 -65.92 59.48
CA ASN A 465 39.46 -64.78 58.58
C ASN A 465 40.44 -63.72 59.10
N ARG A 466 41.55 -63.55 58.38
CA ARG A 466 42.45 -62.42 58.58
C ARG A 466 41.60 -61.17 58.38
N PRO A 467 41.55 -60.23 59.33
CA PRO A 467 40.87 -58.96 59.10
C PRO A 467 41.57 -58.32 57.92
N VAL A 468 40.84 -58.23 56.82
CA VAL A 468 41.23 -57.56 55.59
C VAL A 468 41.75 -56.19 56.01
N THR A 469 43.04 -55.96 55.81
CA THR A 469 43.60 -54.63 56.04
C THR A 469 42.83 -53.64 55.17
N CYS A 470 42.61 -52.40 55.63
CA CYS A 470 41.80 -51.40 54.91
C CYS A 470 42.21 -51.25 53.42
N ILE A 471 43.46 -51.60 53.12
CA ILE A 471 44.07 -51.62 51.79
C ILE A 471 43.59 -52.83 50.95
N GLU A 472 43.59 -54.05 51.49
CA GLU A 472 43.07 -55.25 50.80
C GLU A 472 41.56 -55.15 50.53
N GLY A 473 40.81 -54.49 51.43
CA GLY A 473 39.38 -54.26 51.28
C GLY A 473 39.06 -53.21 50.21
N ALA A 474 39.85 -52.14 50.17
CA ALA A 474 39.77 -51.13 49.12
C ALA A 474 40.17 -51.70 47.75
N LEU A 475 41.19 -52.56 47.69
CA LEU A 475 41.63 -53.21 46.45
C LEU A 475 40.60 -54.23 45.95
N CYS A 476 40.02 -55.03 46.85
CA CYS A 476 38.95 -55.96 46.51
C CYS A 476 37.69 -55.20 46.03
N ASN A 477 37.32 -54.11 46.70
CA ASN A 477 36.20 -53.26 46.27
C ASN A 477 36.47 -52.56 44.93
N ALA A 478 37.68 -52.07 44.68
CA ALA A 478 38.05 -51.46 43.41
C ALA A 478 38.02 -52.47 42.25
N VAL A 479 38.56 -53.68 42.46
CA VAL A 479 38.53 -54.76 41.47
C VAL A 479 37.10 -55.27 41.24
N MET A 480 36.29 -55.38 42.29
CA MET A 480 34.87 -55.75 42.19
C MET A 480 34.04 -54.65 41.53
N HIS A 481 34.36 -53.38 41.75
CA HIS A 481 33.74 -52.24 41.08
C HIS A 481 34.08 -52.22 39.59
N GLU A 482 35.35 -52.41 39.22
CA GLU A 482 35.76 -52.49 37.83
C GLU A 482 35.11 -53.69 37.10
N LYS A 483 34.98 -54.83 37.79
CA LYS A 483 34.26 -56.02 37.27
C LYS A 483 32.75 -55.76 37.14
N ARG A 484 32.13 -55.01 38.06
CA ARG A 484 30.72 -54.57 37.95
C ARG A 484 30.52 -53.60 36.79
N MET A 485 31.41 -52.63 36.61
CA MET A 485 31.32 -51.66 35.50
C MET A 485 31.49 -52.36 34.15
N LYS A 486 32.44 -53.29 34.01
CA LYS A 486 32.58 -54.11 32.79
C LYS A 486 31.36 -55.00 32.53
N ASN A 487 30.70 -55.51 33.58
CA ASN A 487 29.45 -56.27 33.43
C ASN A 487 28.24 -55.37 33.14
N LEU A 488 28.21 -54.14 33.64
CA LEU A 488 27.20 -53.13 33.31
C LEU A 488 27.33 -52.66 31.86
N ASP A 489 28.54 -52.39 31.37
CA ASP A 489 28.78 -52.06 29.97
C ASP A 489 28.43 -53.22 29.03
N LYS A 490 28.72 -54.46 29.45
CA LYS A 490 28.27 -55.66 28.72
C LYS A 490 26.74 -55.80 28.75
N LYS A 491 26.07 -55.55 29.88
CA LYS A 491 24.60 -55.54 29.97
C LYS A 491 23.97 -54.42 29.15
N ASN A 492 24.53 -53.22 29.15
CA ASN A 492 24.05 -52.08 28.38
C ASN A 492 24.28 -52.25 26.87
N LYS A 493 25.26 -53.06 26.46
CA LYS A 493 25.43 -53.48 25.05
C LYS A 493 24.48 -54.61 24.63
N ILE A 494 24.06 -55.47 25.56
CA ILE A 494 23.14 -56.59 25.29
C ILE A 494 21.67 -56.15 25.37
N VAL A 495 21.35 -55.20 26.26
CA VAL A 495 20.02 -54.59 26.38
C VAL A 495 20.02 -53.31 25.56
N GLY A 496 19.57 -53.42 24.31
CA GLY A 496 19.31 -52.27 23.44
C GLY A 496 18.46 -51.21 24.14
N GLY A 497 18.76 -49.94 23.86
CA GLY A 497 18.40 -48.78 24.67
C GLY A 497 16.97 -48.76 25.20
N VAL A 498 16.84 -48.73 26.53
CA VAL A 498 15.61 -48.32 27.20
C VAL A 498 15.69 -46.80 27.44
N ARG A 499 14.93 -46.07 26.63
CA ARG A 499 14.72 -44.63 26.69
C ARG A 499 13.84 -44.33 27.92
N ALA A 500 14.41 -43.75 28.97
CA ALA A 500 13.62 -43.18 30.06
C ALA A 500 13.13 -41.78 29.64
N TYR A 501 11.81 -41.58 29.68
CA TYR A 501 11.14 -40.31 29.36
C TYR A 501 11.47 -39.21 30.38
N PRO A 502 11.41 -37.91 29.99
CA PRO A 502 11.66 -36.80 30.91
C PRO A 502 10.46 -36.60 31.84
N ARG A 503 10.73 -36.44 33.15
CA ARG A 503 9.73 -35.94 34.11
C ARG A 503 9.46 -34.46 33.85
N VAL A 504 8.22 -34.14 33.53
CA VAL A 504 7.67 -32.78 33.52
C VAL A 504 7.55 -32.30 34.98
N GLN A 505 8.22 -31.20 35.32
CA GLN A 505 7.98 -30.46 36.57
C GLN A 505 7.10 -29.26 36.24
N CYS A 506 5.83 -29.32 36.65
CA CYS A 506 4.96 -28.16 36.76
C CYS A 506 5.45 -27.28 37.91
N TRP A 507 5.73 -26.02 37.62
CA TRP A 507 5.81 -24.97 38.64
C TRP A 507 4.49 -24.21 38.61
N MET A 508 3.76 -24.27 39.73
CA MET A 508 2.64 -23.39 40.03
C MET A 508 3.17 -22.00 40.36
N GLU A 509 2.55 -20.99 39.77
CA GLU A 509 2.64 -19.59 40.19
C GLU A 509 2.08 -19.42 41.62
N PRO A 510 2.63 -18.51 42.42
CA PRO A 510 1.89 -17.89 43.51
C PRO A 510 1.42 -16.47 43.13
N SER A 511 0.18 -16.20 43.52
CA SER A 511 -0.55 -14.93 43.48
C SER A 511 0.18 -13.74 44.09
#